data_AF-H3REN2-F1
#
_entry.id   AF-H3REN2-F1
#
_cell.length_a   1.000
_cell.length_b   1.000
_cell.length_c   1.000
_cell.angle_alpha   90.00
_cell.angle_beta   90.00
_cell.angle_gamma   90.00
#
_symmetry.space_group_name_H-M   'P 1'
#
loop_
_entity.id
_entity.type
_entity.pdbx_description
1 polymer ?
#
loop_
_entity_poly.entity_id
_entity_poly.type
_entity_poly.pdbx_seq_one_letter_code
_entity_poly.pdbx_strand_id
1 'polypeptide(L)'
;MRGGIESSLERTRSFINYLKVNKKKTKPLNLAISSEIRSFVHDNYELAEAINYGVAFHFGNLPQSIRDLIEHHFKIGNIDYLFCTSTLLEGVNLPARSVFILTHKKGPNPLESVDFWNLAGRAGRLSMELSGDIFCIRDDNKFWNKKAVDNILLSDKNNISLKPSFYIEDEKRLSDLHQIITTGKTGDIKNAEFLRTLGDMIRIDTMRDSKELPLISYFQSSGKSEILLSAEKSTENITMPMNILLANSHIAIDSQYHAFKKIKSLSVNELKLSWQPTYEEIKEKLNLIFDIYQVEKFATGREHLYLNSIPYYAVLLFQWIRGNSLQEIISGVIAYKKNKSIYIKNTSVLFDSENPAHLTALVNETIKDIELRVGYQLQNYISHYCQLLNYVLQGNPGANWSQFIEFGSNEPVVWHGFVE
;
A
#
# COMPACT_ATOMS: atom_id res chain seq x y z
N MET A 1 2.61 2.75 -12.90
CA MET A 1 1.13 2.70 -12.95
C MET A 1 0.57 3.76 -12.02
N ARG A 2 0.65 5.05 -12.41
CA ARG A 2 0.19 6.20 -11.62
C ARG A 2 -1.02 6.92 -12.25
N GLY A 3 -1.63 6.32 -13.28
CA GLY A 3 -2.61 7.01 -14.14
C GLY A 3 -3.92 7.40 -13.45
N GLY A 4 -4.40 6.62 -12.46
CA GLY A 4 -5.67 6.91 -11.79
C GLY A 4 -5.62 8.15 -10.89
N ILE A 5 -4.64 8.21 -9.99
CA ILE A 5 -4.44 9.33 -9.07
C ILE A 5 -4.12 10.61 -9.85
N GLU A 6 -3.15 10.55 -10.77
CA GLU A 6 -2.76 11.73 -11.53
C GLU A 6 -3.90 12.22 -12.43
N SER A 7 -4.67 11.31 -13.06
CA SER A 7 -5.86 11.73 -13.82
C SER A 7 -6.91 12.40 -12.92
N SER A 8 -7.08 11.93 -11.68
CA SER A 8 -7.99 12.56 -10.71
C SER A 8 -7.51 13.96 -10.31
N LEU A 9 -6.21 14.13 -10.07
CA LEU A 9 -5.60 15.43 -9.77
C LEU A 9 -5.71 16.39 -10.96
N GLU A 10 -5.37 15.94 -12.17
CA GLU A 10 -5.51 16.75 -13.39
C GLU A 10 -6.94 17.24 -13.60
N ARG A 11 -7.93 16.34 -13.49
CA ARG A 11 -9.35 16.71 -13.63
C ARG A 11 -9.78 17.68 -12.54
N THR A 12 -9.30 17.48 -11.32
CA THR A 12 -9.56 18.41 -10.21
C THR A 12 -9.01 19.80 -10.53
N ARG A 13 -7.75 19.90 -10.98
CA ARG A 13 -7.12 21.17 -11.41
C ARG A 13 -7.91 21.83 -12.53
N SER A 14 -8.26 21.09 -13.59
CA SER A 14 -9.04 21.61 -14.72
C SER A 14 -10.42 22.12 -14.27
N PHE A 15 -11.08 21.39 -13.37
CA PHE A 15 -12.40 21.78 -12.87
C PHE A 15 -12.34 23.00 -11.94
N ILE A 16 -11.34 23.08 -11.06
CA ILE A 16 -11.10 24.28 -10.24
C ILE A 16 -10.84 25.49 -11.13
N ASN A 17 -10.02 25.36 -12.17
CA ASN A 17 -9.77 26.44 -13.12
C ASN A 17 -11.05 26.88 -13.83
N TYR A 18 -11.91 25.94 -14.24
CA TYR A 18 -13.23 26.25 -14.77
C TYR A 18 -14.07 27.04 -13.75
N LEU A 19 -14.12 26.63 -12.48
CA LEU A 19 -14.88 27.32 -11.44
C LEU A 19 -14.35 28.74 -11.17
N LYS A 20 -13.02 28.93 -11.19
CA LYS A 20 -12.37 30.24 -11.06
C LYS A 20 -12.75 31.18 -12.21
N VAL A 21 -12.64 30.72 -13.45
CA VAL A 21 -13.02 31.49 -14.65
C VAL A 21 -14.49 31.91 -14.59
N ASN A 22 -15.36 31.03 -14.07
CA ASN A 22 -16.79 31.31 -13.89
C ASN A 22 -17.13 32.03 -12.57
N LYS A 23 -16.13 32.53 -11.83
CA LYS A 23 -16.29 33.33 -10.61
C LYS A 23 -17.17 32.66 -9.54
N LYS A 24 -17.10 31.33 -9.40
CA LYS A 24 -17.81 30.62 -8.32
C LYS A 24 -17.32 31.16 -6.96
N LYS A 25 -18.26 31.59 -6.11
CA LYS A 25 -17.94 32.07 -4.76
C LYS A 25 -17.49 30.92 -3.87
N THR A 26 -16.51 31.17 -3.02
CA THR A 26 -16.08 30.25 -1.97
C THR A 26 -17.06 30.32 -0.78
N LYS A 27 -17.31 29.17 -0.14
CA LYS A 27 -18.13 29.12 1.09
C LYS A 27 -17.23 29.44 2.30
N PRO A 28 -17.65 30.27 3.28
CA PRO A 28 -16.82 30.57 4.46
C PRO A 28 -16.38 29.32 5.24
N LEU A 29 -17.27 28.34 5.38
CA LEU A 29 -16.97 27.07 6.04
C LEU A 29 -15.83 26.30 5.34
N ASN A 30 -15.74 26.40 4.02
CA ASN A 30 -14.69 25.74 3.24
C ASN A 30 -13.30 26.36 3.50
N LEU A 31 -13.24 27.65 3.86
CA LEU A 31 -11.98 28.28 4.25
C LEU A 31 -11.44 27.67 5.55
N ALA A 32 -12.31 27.39 6.52
CA ALA A 32 -11.92 26.74 7.77
C ALA A 32 -11.39 25.33 7.53
N ILE A 33 -12.10 24.52 6.74
CA ILE A 33 -11.67 23.16 6.36
C ILE A 33 -10.32 23.22 5.61
N SER A 34 -10.15 24.19 4.70
CA SER A 34 -8.88 24.36 3.98
C SER A 34 -7.72 24.67 4.92
N SER A 35 -7.96 25.48 5.97
CA SER A 35 -6.94 25.84 6.96
C SER A 35 -6.51 24.63 7.79
N GLU A 36 -7.45 23.77 8.15
CA GLU A 36 -7.16 22.51 8.86
C GLU A 36 -6.27 21.60 8.00
N ILE A 37 -6.61 21.43 6.72
CA ILE A 37 -5.80 20.62 5.78
C ILE A 37 -4.38 21.18 5.64
N ARG A 38 -4.22 22.50 5.58
CA ARG A 38 -2.89 23.14 5.50
C ARG A 38 -2.06 22.88 6.76
N SER A 39 -2.69 22.97 7.94
CA SER A 39 -2.03 22.69 9.21
C SER A 39 -1.64 21.22 9.37
N PHE A 40 -2.44 20.29 8.82
CA PHE A 40 -2.17 18.87 8.93
C PHE A 40 -1.14 18.36 7.92
N VAL A 41 -1.10 18.98 6.73
CA VAL A 41 -0.30 18.50 5.59
C VAL A 41 0.75 19.53 5.19
N HIS A 42 0.34 20.59 4.48
CA HIS A 42 1.20 21.67 3.99
C HIS A 42 0.35 22.79 3.36
N ASP A 43 0.82 24.04 3.40
CA ASP A 43 0.09 25.21 2.88
C ASP A 43 -0.27 25.12 1.39
N ASN A 44 0.70 24.71 0.57
CA ASN A 44 0.57 24.55 -0.88
C ASN A 44 -0.03 23.19 -1.32
N TYR A 45 -0.60 22.39 -0.41
CA TYR A 45 -1.25 21.13 -0.78
C TYR A 45 -2.54 21.38 -1.57
N GLU A 46 -2.66 20.82 -2.78
CA GLU A 46 -3.73 21.16 -3.74
C GLU A 46 -5.14 20.87 -3.21
N LEU A 47 -5.29 19.93 -2.27
CA LEU A 47 -6.58 19.64 -1.66
C LEU A 47 -7.15 20.85 -0.92
N ALA A 48 -6.31 21.61 -0.20
CA ALA A 48 -6.75 22.79 0.54
C ALA A 48 -7.33 23.85 -0.42
N GLU A 49 -6.69 24.04 -1.58
CA GLU A 49 -7.23 24.92 -2.61
C GLU A 49 -8.54 24.39 -3.21
N ALA A 50 -8.60 23.10 -3.52
CA ALA A 50 -9.81 22.47 -4.06
C ALA A 50 -11.03 22.69 -3.15
N ILE A 51 -10.84 22.49 -1.84
CA ILE A 51 -11.90 22.60 -0.84
C ILE A 51 -12.52 23.98 -0.84
N ASN A 52 -11.75 25.06 -1.05
CA ASN A 52 -12.27 26.43 -1.13
C ASN A 52 -13.42 26.58 -2.15
N TYR A 53 -13.38 25.79 -3.24
CA TYR A 53 -14.38 25.79 -4.30
C TYR A 53 -15.47 24.71 -4.16
N GLY A 54 -15.48 23.98 -3.05
CA GLY A 54 -16.38 22.85 -2.80
C GLY A 54 -15.99 21.62 -3.62
N VAL A 55 -14.70 21.47 -3.92
CA VAL A 55 -14.15 20.35 -4.70
C VAL A 55 -13.15 19.59 -3.83
N ALA A 56 -13.10 18.27 -3.95
CA ALA A 56 -12.07 17.46 -3.33
C ALA A 56 -11.62 16.32 -4.25
N PHE A 57 -10.47 15.72 -3.94
CA PHE A 57 -10.05 14.45 -4.51
C PHE A 57 -9.91 13.37 -3.44
N HIS A 58 -10.19 12.11 -3.78
CA HIS A 58 -10.15 10.96 -2.86
C HIS A 58 -9.51 9.73 -3.51
N PHE A 59 -8.49 9.17 -2.87
CA PHE A 59 -7.82 7.94 -3.28
C PHE A 59 -7.18 7.26 -2.06
N GLY A 60 -6.86 5.96 -2.19
CA GLY A 60 -6.41 5.12 -1.07
C GLY A 60 -5.19 5.65 -0.30
N ASN A 61 -4.28 6.37 -0.96
CA ASN A 61 -3.03 6.88 -0.36
C ASN A 61 -3.18 8.25 0.31
N LEU A 62 -4.41 8.67 0.64
CA LEU A 62 -4.62 9.84 1.48
C LEU A 62 -4.61 9.43 2.97
N PRO A 63 -4.10 10.27 3.88
CA PRO A 63 -4.11 9.98 5.30
C PRO A 63 -5.54 9.73 5.77
N GLN A 64 -5.73 8.78 6.69
CA GLN A 64 -7.07 8.42 7.19
C GLN A 64 -7.85 9.64 7.70
N SER A 65 -7.21 10.52 8.48
CA SER A 65 -7.81 11.76 8.97
C SER A 65 -8.32 12.68 7.86
N ILE A 66 -7.58 12.78 6.74
CA ILE A 66 -7.98 13.57 5.57
C ILE A 66 -9.13 12.88 4.83
N ARG A 67 -9.10 11.54 4.70
CA ARG A 67 -10.21 10.79 4.11
C ARG A 67 -11.49 10.98 4.92
N ASP A 68 -11.42 10.84 6.25
CA ASP A 68 -12.55 11.02 7.16
C ASP A 68 -13.13 12.44 7.07
N LEU A 69 -12.26 13.46 7.04
CA LEU A 69 -12.63 14.86 6.87
C LEU A 69 -13.39 15.07 5.54
N ILE A 70 -12.83 14.58 4.43
CA ILE A 70 -13.46 14.69 3.10
C ILE A 70 -14.82 13.97 3.10
N GLU A 71 -14.88 12.74 3.61
CA GLU A 71 -16.09 11.92 3.62
C GLU A 71 -17.20 12.56 4.45
N HIS A 72 -16.86 13.08 5.63
CA HIS A 72 -17.78 13.83 6.48
C HIS A 72 -18.34 15.06 5.76
N HIS A 73 -17.47 15.93 5.24
CA HIS A 73 -17.88 17.18 4.62
C HIS A 73 -18.59 17.00 3.27
N PHE A 74 -18.32 15.91 2.56
CA PHE A 74 -19.08 15.52 1.37
C PHE A 74 -20.48 15.05 1.74
N LYS A 75 -20.63 14.21 2.76
CA LYS A 75 -21.93 13.68 3.21
C LYS A 75 -22.90 14.78 3.63
N ILE A 76 -22.41 15.82 4.30
CA ILE A 76 -23.22 16.96 4.76
C ILE A 76 -23.35 18.09 3.72
N GLY A 77 -22.79 17.95 2.51
CA GLY A 77 -22.98 18.89 1.40
C GLY A 77 -22.09 20.13 1.40
N ASN A 78 -21.01 20.14 2.17
CA ASN A 78 -20.02 21.22 2.14
C ASN A 78 -19.11 21.10 0.91
N ILE A 79 -18.73 19.87 0.58
CA ILE A 79 -18.05 19.50 -0.66
C ILE A 79 -19.13 19.10 -1.67
N ASP A 80 -19.17 19.81 -2.80
CA ASP A 80 -20.16 19.59 -3.86
C ASP A 80 -19.69 18.52 -4.87
N TYR A 81 -18.37 18.44 -5.10
CA TYR A 81 -17.77 17.57 -6.13
C TYR A 81 -16.59 16.78 -5.57
N LEU A 82 -16.55 15.50 -5.87
CA LEU A 82 -15.46 14.60 -5.45
C LEU A 82 -14.89 13.83 -6.65
N PHE A 83 -13.61 14.03 -6.92
CA PHE A 83 -12.86 13.28 -7.92
C PHE A 83 -12.18 12.08 -7.24
N CYS A 84 -12.46 10.86 -7.68
CA CYS A 84 -11.95 9.68 -7.00
C CYS A 84 -11.40 8.63 -7.96
N THR A 85 -10.55 7.76 -7.41
CA THR A 85 -10.12 6.53 -8.10
C THR A 85 -11.02 5.36 -7.72
N SER A 86 -10.86 4.22 -8.41
CA SER A 86 -11.61 3.00 -8.14
C SER A 86 -11.45 2.44 -6.73
N THR A 87 -10.49 2.92 -5.93
CA THR A 87 -10.35 2.52 -4.51
C THR A 87 -11.56 2.93 -3.67
N LEU A 88 -12.35 3.93 -4.10
CA LEU A 88 -13.58 4.31 -3.38
C LEU A 88 -14.63 3.18 -3.39
N LEU A 89 -14.48 2.17 -4.26
CA LEU A 89 -15.34 0.98 -4.29
C LEU A 89 -15.24 0.15 -3.01
N GLU A 90 -14.11 0.21 -2.33
CA GLU A 90 -13.76 -0.70 -1.25
C GLU A 90 -13.99 -0.01 0.11
N GLY A 91 -15.05 -0.40 0.82
CA GLY A 91 -15.18 -0.15 2.27
C GLY A 91 -15.71 1.21 2.74
N VAL A 92 -15.99 2.17 1.86
CA VAL A 92 -16.50 3.51 2.27
C VAL A 92 -18.02 3.61 2.03
N ASN A 93 -18.81 4.25 2.90
CA ASN A 93 -20.23 4.55 2.65
C ASN A 93 -20.42 6.03 2.26
N LEU A 94 -20.19 6.35 0.99
CA LEU A 94 -20.25 7.72 0.47
C LEU A 94 -21.29 7.83 -0.65
N PRO A 95 -22.58 8.04 -0.32
CA PRO A 95 -23.62 8.20 -1.32
C PRO A 95 -23.56 9.59 -1.96
N ALA A 96 -23.76 9.66 -3.27
CA ALA A 96 -23.75 10.88 -4.06
C ALA A 96 -25.06 11.00 -4.86
N ARG A 97 -25.46 12.23 -5.20
CA ARG A 97 -26.60 12.46 -6.11
C ARG A 97 -26.42 11.78 -7.46
N SER A 98 -25.27 12.07 -8.07
CA SER A 98 -24.91 11.59 -9.39
C SER A 98 -23.50 11.04 -9.37
N VAL A 99 -23.29 9.95 -10.10
CA VAL A 99 -21.99 9.31 -10.26
C VAL A 99 -21.57 9.38 -11.72
N PHE A 100 -20.35 9.88 -11.97
CA PHE A 100 -19.77 9.99 -13.30
C PHE A 100 -18.64 8.97 -13.46
N ILE A 101 -18.80 8.04 -14.41
CA ILE A 101 -17.87 6.95 -14.66
C ILE A 101 -17.15 7.21 -15.97
N LEU A 102 -15.88 7.60 -15.88
CA LEU A 102 -15.10 8.08 -17.02
C LEU A 102 -14.35 6.97 -17.77
N THR A 103 -14.23 5.79 -17.16
CA THR A 103 -13.48 4.65 -17.72
C THR A 103 -14.11 3.32 -17.32
N HIS A 104 -13.91 2.32 -18.17
CA HIS A 104 -14.33 0.94 -17.98
C HIS A 104 -13.16 0.05 -17.51
N LYS A 105 -12.15 0.63 -16.85
CA LYS A 105 -10.94 -0.06 -16.39
C LYS A 105 -10.69 0.19 -14.91
N LYS A 106 -10.28 -0.86 -14.18
CA LYS A 106 -9.72 -0.83 -12.82
C LYS A 106 -8.21 -1.08 -12.92
N GLY A 107 -7.42 -0.01 -12.88
CA GLY A 107 -5.99 -0.08 -13.18
C GLY A 107 -5.73 -0.54 -14.63
N PRO A 108 -4.88 -1.58 -14.86
CA PRO A 108 -4.68 -2.13 -16.20
C PRO A 108 -5.83 -3.06 -16.65
N ASN A 109 -6.65 -3.53 -15.72
CA ASN A 109 -7.67 -4.54 -15.97
C ASN A 109 -9.00 -3.89 -16.37
N PRO A 110 -9.86 -4.58 -17.14
CA PRO A 110 -11.25 -4.17 -17.31
C PRO A 110 -11.97 -4.10 -15.96
N LEU A 111 -12.92 -3.18 -15.85
CA LEU A 111 -13.85 -3.14 -14.72
C LEU A 111 -14.78 -4.36 -14.82
N GLU A 112 -14.96 -5.09 -13.71
CA GLU A 112 -15.90 -6.22 -13.67
C GLU A 112 -17.34 -5.72 -13.43
N SER A 113 -18.33 -6.56 -13.77
CA SER A 113 -19.74 -6.23 -13.51
C SER A 113 -20.00 -5.93 -12.03
N VAL A 114 -19.37 -6.69 -11.12
CA VAL A 114 -19.50 -6.48 -9.67
C VAL A 114 -18.92 -5.14 -9.23
N ASP A 115 -17.74 -4.76 -9.74
CA ASP A 115 -17.11 -3.46 -9.44
C ASP A 115 -18.01 -2.31 -9.90
N PHE A 116 -18.62 -2.44 -11.08
CA PHE A 116 -19.54 -1.44 -11.61
C PHE A 116 -20.79 -1.29 -10.75
N TRP A 117 -21.44 -2.39 -10.38
CA TRP A 117 -22.66 -2.33 -9.56
C TRP A 117 -22.39 -1.83 -8.14
N ASN A 118 -21.21 -2.11 -7.59
CA ASN A 118 -20.74 -1.50 -6.35
C ASN A 118 -20.57 0.02 -6.47
N LEU A 119 -20.14 0.54 -7.63
CA LEU A 119 -20.09 1.98 -7.90
C LEU A 119 -21.49 2.57 -8.06
N ALA A 120 -22.32 1.92 -8.87
CA ALA A 120 -23.67 2.32 -9.20
C ALA A 120 -24.55 2.43 -7.96
N GLY A 121 -24.39 1.53 -6.99
CA GLY A 121 -25.11 1.55 -5.72
C GLY A 121 -24.81 2.77 -4.84
N ARG A 122 -23.81 3.60 -5.20
CA ARG A 122 -23.50 4.87 -4.51
C ARG A 122 -24.29 6.05 -5.07
N ALA A 123 -24.97 5.89 -6.20
CA ALA A 123 -25.84 6.92 -6.76
C ALA A 123 -27.19 6.92 -6.03
N GLY A 124 -27.65 8.10 -5.63
CA GLY A 124 -28.87 8.32 -4.88
C GLY A 124 -28.62 8.28 -3.37
N ARG A 125 -28.87 9.41 -2.70
CA ARG A 125 -28.81 9.50 -1.23
C ARG A 125 -30.16 9.08 -0.64
N LEU A 126 -30.16 7.94 0.05
CA LEU A 126 -31.35 7.47 0.78
C LEU A 126 -31.89 8.60 1.67
N SER A 127 -33.20 8.83 1.65
CA SER A 127 -33.92 9.90 2.36
C SER A 127 -33.71 11.35 1.90
N MET A 128 -32.82 11.61 0.93
CA MET A 128 -32.61 12.97 0.38
C MET A 128 -33.09 13.12 -1.06
N GLU A 129 -33.07 12.04 -1.84
CA GLU A 129 -33.32 12.08 -3.29
C GLU A 129 -34.29 10.98 -3.73
N LEU A 130 -35.11 11.29 -4.74
CA LEU A 130 -36.09 10.36 -5.33
C LEU A 130 -35.44 9.38 -6.33
N SER A 131 -34.31 9.77 -6.92
CA SER A 131 -33.55 8.98 -7.88
C SER A 131 -32.07 9.36 -7.81
N GLY A 132 -31.19 8.44 -8.19
CA GLY A 132 -29.77 8.67 -8.39
C GLY A 132 -29.37 8.44 -9.84
N ASP A 133 -28.53 9.31 -10.38
CA ASP A 133 -28.14 9.26 -11.80
C ASP A 133 -26.73 8.71 -11.98
N ILE A 134 -26.54 7.83 -12.96
CA ILE A 134 -25.23 7.28 -13.32
C ILE A 134 -24.92 7.66 -14.76
N PHE A 135 -23.82 8.39 -14.95
CA PHE A 135 -23.36 8.85 -16.25
C PHE A 135 -22.08 8.13 -16.64
N CYS A 136 -22.15 7.24 -17.64
CA CYS A 136 -20.96 6.64 -18.25
C CYS A 136 -20.48 7.56 -19.38
N ILE A 137 -19.40 8.29 -19.14
CA ILE A 137 -18.89 9.31 -20.08
C ILE A 137 -17.67 8.77 -20.80
N ARG A 138 -17.68 8.90 -22.13
CA ARG A 138 -16.54 8.63 -22.99
C ARG A 138 -15.67 9.87 -23.12
N ASP A 139 -14.83 10.09 -22.13
CA ASP A 139 -13.89 11.21 -22.12
C ASP A 139 -12.66 10.99 -23.02
N ASP A 140 -12.30 9.72 -23.24
CA ASP A 140 -11.32 9.29 -24.25
C ASP A 140 -11.99 8.27 -25.18
N ASN A 141 -11.76 8.39 -26.48
CA ASN A 141 -12.26 7.45 -27.50
C ASN A 141 -11.88 5.99 -27.21
N LYS A 142 -10.85 5.72 -26.40
CA LYS A 142 -10.44 4.38 -25.98
C LYS A 142 -11.34 3.78 -24.88
N PHE A 143 -12.14 4.57 -24.18
CA PHE A 143 -13.02 4.09 -23.12
C PHE A 143 -14.44 3.82 -23.62
N TRP A 144 -15.17 2.96 -22.89
CA TRP A 144 -16.53 2.51 -23.21
C TRP A 144 -16.68 1.98 -24.65
N ASN A 145 -15.83 1.00 -25.01
CA ASN A 145 -16.01 0.27 -26.26
C ASN A 145 -17.23 -0.68 -26.18
N LYS A 146 -17.68 -1.22 -27.33
CA LYS A 146 -18.86 -2.09 -27.41
C LYS A 146 -18.79 -3.28 -26.43
N LYS A 147 -17.65 -3.96 -26.38
CA LYS A 147 -17.43 -5.10 -25.47
C LYS A 147 -17.60 -4.72 -24.00
N ALA A 148 -17.11 -3.54 -23.60
CA ALA A 148 -17.25 -3.05 -22.23
C ALA A 148 -18.71 -2.74 -21.89
N VAL A 149 -19.46 -2.15 -22.82
CA VAL A 149 -20.89 -1.89 -22.64
C VAL A 149 -21.65 -3.20 -22.50
N ASP A 150 -21.41 -4.16 -23.38
CA ASP A 150 -22.07 -5.48 -23.37
C ASP A 150 -21.77 -6.24 -22.06
N ASN A 151 -20.51 -6.23 -21.62
CA ASN A 151 -20.08 -7.02 -20.46
C ASN A 151 -20.35 -6.37 -19.09
N ILE A 152 -20.63 -5.06 -19.02
CA ILE A 152 -20.75 -4.33 -17.75
C ILE A 152 -22.16 -3.73 -17.59
N LEU A 153 -22.66 -3.05 -18.62
CA LEU A 153 -23.93 -2.33 -18.53
C LEU A 153 -25.12 -3.22 -18.90
N LEU A 154 -24.92 -4.13 -19.84
CA LEU A 154 -25.95 -5.04 -20.35
C LEU A 154 -25.86 -6.44 -19.74
N SER A 155 -24.91 -6.68 -18.83
CA SER A 155 -24.79 -7.96 -18.12
C SER A 155 -25.90 -8.15 -17.09
N ASP A 156 -26.34 -9.40 -16.90
CA ASP A 156 -27.33 -9.74 -15.88
C ASP A 156 -26.73 -9.62 -14.48
N LYS A 157 -27.29 -8.72 -13.66
CA LYS A 157 -26.83 -8.47 -12.29
C LYS A 157 -26.99 -9.68 -11.38
N ASN A 158 -27.89 -10.61 -11.71
CA ASN A 158 -28.26 -11.73 -10.85
C ASN A 158 -27.36 -12.96 -11.04
N ASN A 159 -26.43 -12.94 -12.00
CA ASN A 159 -25.60 -14.10 -12.35
C ASN A 159 -24.09 -13.81 -12.19
N ILE A 160 -23.69 -13.29 -11.02
CA ILE A 160 -22.29 -13.03 -10.68
C ILE A 160 -21.73 -14.23 -9.91
N SER A 161 -20.91 -15.06 -10.57
CA SER A 161 -20.17 -16.16 -9.92
C SER A 161 -18.83 -15.68 -9.38
N LEU A 162 -18.65 -15.69 -8.06
CA LEU A 162 -17.39 -15.37 -7.41
C LEU A 162 -16.53 -16.63 -7.29
N LYS A 163 -15.38 -16.68 -7.97
CA LYS A 163 -14.36 -17.71 -7.76
C LYS A 163 -13.26 -17.18 -6.84
N PRO A 164 -13.00 -17.81 -5.68
CA PRO A 164 -11.88 -17.41 -4.82
C PRO A 164 -10.55 -17.46 -5.58
N SER A 165 -9.72 -16.41 -5.43
CA SER A 165 -8.45 -16.26 -6.16
C SER A 165 -7.41 -17.33 -5.83
N PHE A 166 -7.62 -18.07 -4.73
CA PHE A 166 -6.78 -19.16 -4.28
C PHE A 166 -6.84 -20.40 -5.19
N TYR A 167 -7.97 -20.65 -5.86
CA TYR A 167 -8.10 -21.82 -6.73
C TYR A 167 -7.30 -21.61 -8.02
N ILE A 168 -6.14 -22.25 -8.09
CA ILE A 168 -5.32 -22.26 -9.30
C ILE A 168 -5.74 -23.43 -10.20
N GLU A 169 -6.65 -23.13 -11.11
CA GLU A 169 -7.11 -24.05 -12.17
C GLU A 169 -6.30 -23.89 -13.47
N ASP A 170 -5.69 -22.72 -13.67
CA ASP A 170 -4.94 -22.39 -14.90
C ASP A 170 -3.52 -23.01 -14.92
N GLU A 171 -3.20 -23.74 -15.98
CA GLU A 171 -1.92 -24.47 -16.14
C GLU A 171 -0.70 -23.54 -16.05
N LYS A 172 -0.80 -22.33 -16.61
CA LYS A 172 0.31 -21.38 -16.59
C LYS A 172 0.60 -20.95 -15.15
N ARG A 173 -0.42 -20.61 -14.36
CA ARG A 173 -0.23 -20.25 -12.95
C ARG A 173 0.31 -21.40 -12.11
N LEU A 174 -0.05 -22.65 -12.41
CA LEU A 174 0.53 -23.83 -11.75
C LEU A 174 2.01 -23.97 -12.08
N SER A 175 2.38 -23.79 -13.34
CA SER A 175 3.78 -23.80 -13.77
C SER A 175 4.58 -22.68 -13.09
N ASP A 176 4.04 -21.47 -13.04
CA ASP A 176 4.64 -20.32 -12.36
C ASP A 176 4.83 -20.60 -10.84
N LEU A 177 3.82 -21.19 -10.19
CA LEU A 177 3.90 -21.61 -8.78
C LEU A 177 4.98 -22.66 -8.56
N HIS A 178 5.03 -23.70 -9.40
CA HIS A 178 6.04 -24.75 -9.32
C HIS A 178 7.46 -24.21 -9.52
N GLN A 179 7.65 -23.27 -10.44
CA GLN A 179 8.92 -22.57 -10.64
C GLN A 179 9.33 -21.78 -9.38
N ILE A 180 8.40 -21.06 -8.75
CA ILE A 180 8.70 -20.29 -7.54
C ILE A 180 9.09 -21.22 -6.39
N ILE A 181 8.34 -22.31 -6.17
CA ILE A 181 8.64 -23.30 -5.12
C ILE A 181 10.03 -23.92 -5.31
N THR A 182 10.37 -24.27 -6.55
CA THR A 182 11.64 -24.96 -6.84
C THR A 182 12.85 -24.03 -6.84
N THR A 183 12.69 -22.76 -7.22
CA THR A 183 13.83 -21.83 -7.41
C THR A 183 13.91 -20.72 -6.37
N GLY A 184 12.83 -20.45 -5.64
CA GLY A 184 12.68 -19.27 -4.79
C GLY A 184 12.63 -17.94 -5.56
N LYS A 185 12.60 -17.97 -6.90
CA LYS A 185 12.66 -16.78 -7.76
C LYS A 185 11.32 -16.45 -8.36
N THR A 186 11.00 -15.16 -8.38
CA THR A 186 9.72 -14.63 -8.86
C THR A 186 9.79 -14.06 -10.28
N GLY A 187 10.99 -13.74 -10.80
CA GLY A 187 11.20 -13.34 -12.20
C GLY A 187 10.21 -12.26 -12.69
N ASP A 188 9.81 -12.37 -13.96
CA ASP A 188 8.78 -11.52 -14.59
C ASP A 188 7.36 -12.11 -14.45
N ILE A 189 7.13 -13.00 -13.47
CA ILE A 189 5.84 -13.67 -13.29
C ILE A 189 4.76 -12.63 -12.94
N LYS A 190 3.60 -12.72 -13.60
CA LYS A 190 2.47 -11.84 -13.29
C LYS A 190 1.88 -12.25 -11.94
N ASN A 191 1.64 -11.26 -11.07
CA ASN A 191 1.16 -11.48 -9.69
C ASN A 191 2.10 -12.39 -8.87
N ALA A 192 3.42 -12.28 -9.11
CA ALA A 192 4.40 -13.12 -8.45
C ALA A 192 4.35 -13.08 -6.92
N GLU A 193 3.95 -11.94 -6.32
CA GLU A 193 3.84 -11.80 -4.87
C GLU A 193 2.82 -12.76 -4.26
N PHE A 194 1.64 -12.89 -4.88
CA PHE A 194 0.62 -13.84 -4.45
C PHE A 194 1.11 -15.28 -4.58
N LEU A 195 1.66 -15.65 -5.75
CA LEU A 195 2.15 -17.01 -5.99
C LEU A 195 3.34 -17.36 -5.09
N ARG A 196 4.22 -16.39 -4.79
CA ARG A 196 5.30 -16.54 -3.81
C ARG A 196 4.75 -16.77 -2.41
N THR A 197 3.78 -15.97 -1.98
CA THR A 197 3.16 -16.14 -0.66
C THR A 197 2.51 -17.52 -0.54
N LEU A 198 1.76 -17.93 -1.56
CA LEU A 198 1.17 -19.26 -1.63
C LEU A 198 2.22 -20.38 -1.64
N GLY A 199 3.25 -20.25 -2.48
CA GLY A 199 4.34 -21.22 -2.55
C GLY A 199 5.05 -21.39 -1.22
N ASP A 200 5.36 -20.29 -0.54
CA ASP A 200 5.98 -20.31 0.79
C ASP A 200 5.04 -20.90 1.85
N MET A 201 3.73 -20.64 1.80
CA MET A 201 2.76 -21.31 2.67
C MET A 201 2.75 -22.82 2.46
N ILE A 202 2.77 -23.29 1.21
CA ILE A 202 2.83 -24.73 0.88
C ILE A 202 4.13 -25.33 1.42
N ARG A 203 5.28 -24.68 1.17
CA ARG A 203 6.59 -25.10 1.67
C ARG A 203 6.62 -25.23 3.19
N ILE A 204 6.10 -24.23 3.90
CA ILE A 204 6.01 -24.25 5.37
C ILE A 204 5.05 -25.35 5.84
N ASP A 205 3.90 -25.52 5.19
CA ASP A 205 2.93 -26.55 5.56
C ASP A 205 3.49 -27.97 5.36
N THR A 206 4.30 -28.20 4.33
CA THR A 206 4.98 -29.50 4.12
C THR A 206 6.05 -29.81 5.17
N MET A 207 6.56 -28.81 5.87
CA MET A 207 7.51 -29.01 6.99
C MET A 207 6.81 -29.42 8.30
N ARG A 208 5.46 -29.35 8.35
CA ARG A 208 4.69 -29.63 9.56
C ARG A 208 4.32 -31.11 9.62
N ASP A 209 4.27 -31.65 10.84
CA ASP A 209 3.85 -33.04 11.06
C ASP A 209 2.36 -33.29 10.72
N SER A 210 1.55 -32.22 10.66
CA SER A 210 0.11 -32.31 10.40
C SER A 210 -0.20 -32.48 8.92
N LYS A 211 -0.78 -33.62 8.55
CA LYS A 211 -1.14 -33.95 7.15
C LYS A 211 -2.53 -33.43 6.73
N GLU A 212 -3.37 -32.99 7.66
CA GLU A 212 -4.72 -32.49 7.39
C GLU A 212 -4.77 -30.96 7.26
N LEU A 213 -3.88 -30.40 6.45
CA LEU A 213 -3.83 -28.96 6.19
C LEU A 213 -4.56 -28.63 4.88
N PRO A 214 -5.36 -27.54 4.82
CA PRO A 214 -6.20 -27.26 3.65
C PRO A 214 -5.43 -27.19 2.32
N LEU A 215 -4.23 -26.59 2.33
CA LEU A 215 -3.37 -26.49 1.14
C LEU A 215 -2.90 -27.88 0.68
N ILE A 216 -2.45 -28.70 1.64
CA ILE A 216 -1.98 -30.06 1.39
C ILE A 216 -3.13 -30.90 0.81
N SER A 217 -4.30 -30.89 1.44
CA SER A 217 -5.47 -31.62 0.97
C SER A 217 -5.94 -31.18 -0.42
N TYR A 218 -5.86 -29.88 -0.72
CA TYR A 218 -6.21 -29.35 -2.04
C TYR A 218 -5.28 -29.87 -3.15
N PHE A 219 -3.95 -29.79 -2.98
CA PHE A 219 -3.01 -30.27 -3.99
C PHE A 219 -2.98 -31.80 -4.12
N GLN A 220 -3.29 -32.53 -3.04
CA GLN A 220 -3.49 -33.98 -3.09
C GLN A 220 -4.75 -34.37 -3.89
N SER A 221 -5.91 -33.80 -3.54
CA SER A 221 -7.19 -34.15 -4.16
C SER A 221 -7.31 -33.66 -5.62
N SER A 222 -6.61 -32.60 -5.98
CA SER A 222 -6.57 -32.09 -7.36
C SER A 222 -5.60 -32.83 -8.29
N GLY A 223 -4.93 -33.89 -7.80
CA GLY A 223 -3.99 -34.69 -8.60
C GLY A 223 -2.66 -33.99 -8.90
N LYS A 224 -2.30 -32.95 -8.14
CA LYS A 224 -1.12 -32.08 -8.33
C LYS A 224 -0.08 -32.32 -7.23
N SER A 225 0.17 -33.59 -6.91
CA SER A 225 1.04 -33.97 -5.78
C SER A 225 2.50 -33.61 -6.01
N GLU A 226 2.92 -33.40 -7.26
CA GLU A 226 4.24 -32.90 -7.63
C GLU A 226 4.57 -31.53 -7.00
N ILE A 227 3.57 -30.67 -6.79
CA ILE A 227 3.74 -29.39 -6.11
C ILE A 227 4.22 -29.62 -4.67
N LEU A 228 3.63 -30.61 -3.98
CA LEU A 228 3.96 -30.94 -2.60
C LEU A 228 5.34 -31.58 -2.49
N LEU A 229 5.68 -32.51 -3.39
CA LEU A 229 7.01 -33.13 -3.44
C LEU A 229 8.12 -32.09 -3.69
N SER A 230 7.89 -31.15 -4.60
CA SER A 230 8.82 -30.05 -4.85
C SER A 230 8.93 -29.11 -3.66
N ALA A 231 7.84 -28.86 -2.94
CA ALA A 231 7.84 -28.06 -1.72
C ALA A 231 8.67 -28.71 -0.61
N GLU A 232 8.43 -29.99 -0.29
CA GLU A 232 9.20 -30.76 0.70
C GLU A 232 10.71 -30.73 0.39
N LYS A 233 11.07 -31.03 -0.87
CA LYS A 233 12.47 -31.03 -1.32
C LYS A 233 13.12 -29.65 -1.20
N SER A 234 12.38 -28.57 -1.48
CA SER A 234 12.91 -27.21 -1.40
C SER A 234 13.24 -26.75 0.02
N THR A 235 12.68 -27.43 1.04
CA THR A 235 12.81 -27.07 2.46
C THR A 235 13.68 -28.02 3.27
N GLU A 236 14.20 -29.10 2.68
CA GLU A 236 14.97 -30.16 3.37
C GLU A 236 16.13 -29.61 4.22
N ASN A 237 16.79 -28.56 3.75
CA ASN A 237 17.95 -27.94 4.43
C ASN A 237 17.59 -26.75 5.35
N ILE A 238 16.30 -26.41 5.49
CA ILE A 238 15.85 -25.25 6.25
C ILE A 238 15.64 -25.67 7.70
N THR A 239 16.52 -25.19 8.59
CA THR A 239 16.46 -25.46 10.03
C THR A 239 16.23 -24.15 10.79
N MET A 240 14.98 -23.87 11.15
CA MET A 240 14.58 -22.65 11.86
C MET A 240 13.37 -22.96 12.75
N PRO A 241 13.18 -22.26 13.88
CA PRO A 241 11.99 -22.45 14.72
C PRO A 241 10.70 -22.23 13.95
N MET A 242 9.82 -23.24 13.94
CA MET A 242 8.58 -23.22 13.16
C MET A 242 7.64 -22.08 13.57
N ASN A 243 7.61 -21.70 14.84
CA ASN A 243 6.81 -20.59 15.34
C ASN A 243 7.23 -19.24 14.72
N ILE A 244 8.54 -19.00 14.54
CA ILE A 244 9.04 -17.78 13.88
C ILE A 244 8.73 -17.82 12.39
N LEU A 245 8.94 -18.97 11.74
CA LEU A 245 8.68 -19.14 10.32
C LEU A 245 7.20 -18.89 9.96
N LEU A 246 6.29 -19.45 10.75
CA LEU A 246 4.84 -19.32 10.56
C LEU A 246 4.33 -17.89 10.81
N ALA A 247 4.88 -17.20 11.80
CA ALA A 247 4.47 -15.83 12.13
C ALA A 247 4.85 -14.80 11.04
N ASN A 248 5.77 -15.14 10.14
CA ASN A 248 6.39 -14.19 9.22
C ASN A 248 6.26 -14.59 7.74
N SER A 249 5.18 -15.27 7.33
CA SER A 249 4.93 -15.73 5.95
C SER A 249 4.95 -14.64 4.86
N HIS A 250 4.83 -13.37 5.26
CA HIS A 250 4.97 -12.19 4.39
C HIS A 250 6.41 -12.01 3.88
N ILE A 251 7.40 -12.51 4.61
CA ILE A 251 8.82 -12.54 4.20
C ILE A 251 9.11 -13.90 3.56
N ALA A 252 9.82 -13.92 2.43
CA ALA A 252 10.18 -15.17 1.76
C ALA A 252 10.91 -16.14 2.70
N ILE A 253 10.53 -17.41 2.73
CA ILE A 253 11.15 -18.42 3.62
C ILE A 253 12.67 -18.49 3.44
N ASP A 254 13.16 -18.38 2.20
CA ASP A 254 14.60 -18.38 1.91
C ASP A 254 15.30 -17.12 2.44
N SER A 255 14.61 -15.97 2.42
CA SER A 255 15.07 -14.71 3.02
C SER A 255 15.14 -14.82 4.54
N GLN A 256 14.09 -15.37 5.18
CA GLN A 256 14.07 -15.62 6.63
C GLN A 256 15.21 -16.55 7.06
N TYR A 257 15.42 -17.66 6.32
CA TYR A 257 16.46 -18.62 6.65
C TYR A 257 17.87 -18.06 6.40
N HIS A 258 18.08 -17.27 5.34
CA HIS A 258 19.33 -16.56 5.14
C HIS A 258 19.62 -15.59 6.29
N ALA A 259 18.60 -14.83 6.71
CA ALA A 259 18.71 -13.91 7.83
C ALA A 259 19.10 -14.62 9.13
N PHE A 260 18.45 -15.76 9.44
CA PHE A 260 18.76 -16.58 10.60
C PHE A 260 20.21 -17.05 10.63
N LYS A 261 20.73 -17.55 9.50
CA LYS A 261 22.13 -17.98 9.39
C LYS A 261 23.12 -16.83 9.57
N LYS A 262 22.84 -15.68 8.96
CA LYS A 262 23.70 -14.49 9.04
C LYS A 262 23.73 -13.93 10.47
N ILE A 263 22.60 -13.82 11.13
CA ILE A 263 22.51 -13.34 12.52
C ILE A 263 23.33 -14.24 13.46
N LYS A 264 23.32 -15.56 13.28
CA LYS A 264 24.17 -16.48 14.06
C LYS A 264 25.68 -16.30 13.86
N SER A 265 26.09 -15.72 12.73
CA SER A 265 27.51 -15.53 12.38
C SER A 265 28.09 -14.17 12.76
N LEU A 266 27.24 -13.20 13.10
CA LEU A 266 27.64 -11.82 13.40
C LEU A 266 27.76 -11.59 14.90
N SER A 267 28.55 -10.59 15.29
CA SER A 267 28.72 -10.25 16.70
C SER A 267 27.52 -9.49 17.26
N VAL A 268 27.30 -9.61 18.57
CA VAL A 268 26.18 -8.94 19.26
C VAL A 268 26.19 -7.43 19.09
N ASN A 269 27.38 -6.82 19.08
CA ASN A 269 27.51 -5.36 18.95
C ASN A 269 27.11 -4.86 17.56
N GLU A 270 27.40 -5.64 16.51
CA GLU A 270 26.98 -5.33 15.14
C GLU A 270 25.46 -5.44 14.97
N LEU A 271 24.81 -6.32 15.73
CA LEU A 271 23.39 -6.64 15.59
C LEU A 271 22.46 -5.76 16.43
N LYS A 272 22.90 -5.32 17.61
CA LYS A 272 22.05 -4.56 18.53
C LYS A 272 21.50 -3.27 17.90
N LEU A 273 20.26 -2.97 18.23
CA LEU A 273 19.57 -1.72 17.89
C LEU A 273 19.55 -0.80 19.12
N SER A 274 19.82 0.49 18.97
CA SER A 274 19.82 1.43 20.10
C SER A 274 18.43 1.93 20.48
N TRP A 275 18.27 2.36 21.74
CA TRP A 275 17.03 2.96 22.25
C TRP A 275 16.78 4.39 21.74
N GLN A 276 17.85 5.09 21.36
CA GLN A 276 17.82 6.48 20.91
C GLN A 276 18.56 6.59 19.57
N PRO A 277 17.99 6.01 18.50
CA PRO A 277 18.70 5.87 17.25
C PRO A 277 18.89 7.22 16.55
N THR A 278 20.10 7.44 16.07
CA THR A 278 20.44 8.59 15.22
C THR A 278 20.11 8.28 13.76
N TYR A 279 19.97 9.31 12.92
CA TYR A 279 19.79 9.13 11.47
C TYR A 279 20.88 8.24 10.85
N GLU A 280 22.15 8.43 11.25
CA GLU A 280 23.27 7.66 10.72
C GLU A 280 23.21 6.19 11.17
N GLU A 281 22.85 5.93 12.44
CA GLU A 281 22.65 4.56 12.92
C GLU A 281 21.49 3.87 12.21
N ILE A 282 20.35 4.56 12.01
CA ILE A 282 19.22 3.99 11.27
C ILE A 282 19.65 3.59 9.86
N LYS A 283 20.36 4.48 9.17
CA LYS A 283 20.86 4.21 7.82
C LYS A 283 21.81 3.01 7.82
N GLU A 284 22.73 2.91 8.78
CA GLU A 284 23.62 1.76 8.93
C GLU A 284 22.85 0.45 9.16
N LYS A 285 21.91 0.43 10.11
CA LYS A 285 21.14 -0.77 10.45
C LYS A 285 20.17 -1.18 9.34
N LEU A 286 19.60 -0.23 8.60
CA LEU A 286 18.83 -0.53 7.40
C LEU A 286 19.70 -1.19 6.32
N ASN A 287 20.94 -0.73 6.10
CA ASN A 287 21.86 -1.41 5.18
C ASN A 287 22.14 -2.85 5.63
N LEU A 288 22.42 -3.05 6.92
CA LEU A 288 22.66 -4.38 7.49
C LEU A 288 21.43 -5.29 7.31
N ILE A 289 20.24 -4.82 7.65
CA ILE A 289 19.00 -5.59 7.51
C ILE A 289 18.76 -5.92 6.03
N PHE A 290 18.94 -4.98 5.12
CA PHE A 290 18.73 -5.24 3.68
C PHE A 290 19.68 -6.33 3.16
N ASP A 291 20.93 -6.35 3.60
CA ASP A 291 21.92 -7.39 3.27
C ASP A 291 21.54 -8.75 3.88
N ILE A 292 21.28 -8.78 5.19
CA ILE A 292 20.91 -9.99 5.94
C ILE A 292 19.67 -10.66 5.33
N TYR A 293 18.68 -9.89 4.86
CA TYR A 293 17.47 -10.44 4.26
C TYR A 293 17.54 -10.61 2.74
N GLN A 294 18.59 -10.11 2.09
CA GLN A 294 18.66 -10.04 0.62
C GLN A 294 17.39 -9.40 0.02
N VAL A 295 16.95 -8.27 0.58
CA VAL A 295 15.63 -7.66 0.29
C VAL A 295 15.39 -7.49 -1.21
N GLU A 296 16.37 -7.01 -1.96
CA GLU A 296 16.24 -6.79 -3.41
C GLU A 296 16.16 -8.10 -4.21
N LYS A 297 16.80 -9.18 -3.75
CA LYS A 297 16.77 -10.50 -4.42
C LYS A 297 15.37 -11.11 -4.39
N PHE A 298 14.64 -10.92 -3.29
CA PHE A 298 13.30 -11.48 -3.07
C PHE A 298 12.18 -10.45 -3.28
N ALA A 299 12.53 -9.24 -3.71
CA ALA A 299 11.58 -8.20 -4.01
C ALA A 299 10.66 -8.59 -5.17
N THR A 300 9.38 -8.24 -5.05
CA THR A 300 8.37 -8.45 -6.10
C THR A 300 7.67 -7.14 -6.44
N GLY A 301 7.31 -7.00 -7.72
CA GLY A 301 6.54 -5.84 -8.20
C GLY A 301 7.34 -4.53 -8.20
N ARG A 302 6.65 -3.40 -8.40
CA ARG A 302 7.27 -2.05 -8.43
C ARG A 302 7.20 -1.32 -7.10
N GLU A 303 6.52 -1.93 -6.13
CA GLU A 303 6.26 -1.36 -4.82
C GLU A 303 7.03 -2.13 -3.76
N HIS A 304 8.29 -2.48 -4.03
CA HIS A 304 9.23 -3.09 -3.09
C HIS A 304 10.25 -2.08 -2.56
N LEU A 305 10.94 -2.45 -1.48
CA LEU A 305 12.01 -1.64 -0.87
C LEU A 305 13.26 -1.65 -1.74
N TYR A 306 13.83 -0.47 -2.01
CA TYR A 306 15.01 -0.34 -2.86
C TYR A 306 16.26 0.01 -2.03
N LEU A 307 17.40 -0.63 -2.31
CA LEU A 307 18.69 -0.35 -1.64
C LEU A 307 19.09 1.13 -1.77
N ASN A 308 18.96 1.70 -2.97
CA ASN A 308 19.29 3.10 -3.23
C ASN A 308 18.38 4.11 -2.49
N SER A 309 17.28 3.63 -1.91
CA SER A 309 16.31 4.43 -1.18
C SER A 309 16.51 4.37 0.33
N ILE A 310 17.50 3.61 0.84
CA ILE A 310 17.81 3.54 2.27
C ILE A 310 18.02 4.92 2.92
N PRO A 311 18.75 5.89 2.32
CA PRO A 311 18.87 7.22 2.93
C PRO A 311 17.51 7.93 3.09
N TYR A 312 16.60 7.74 2.14
CA TYR A 312 15.25 8.29 2.23
C TYR A 312 14.40 7.57 3.27
N TYR A 313 14.47 6.23 3.32
CA TYR A 313 13.79 5.45 4.36
C TYR A 313 14.29 5.81 5.76
N ALA A 314 15.59 6.10 5.91
CA ALA A 314 16.16 6.58 7.16
C ALA A 314 15.62 7.97 7.56
N VAL A 315 15.39 8.88 6.60
CA VAL A 315 14.72 10.18 6.88
C VAL A 315 13.29 9.97 7.38
N LEU A 316 12.51 9.10 6.72
CA LEU A 316 11.15 8.82 7.16
C LEU A 316 11.13 8.16 8.54
N LEU A 317 11.91 7.08 8.70
CA LEU A 317 11.94 6.29 9.93
C LEU A 317 12.45 7.12 11.11
N PHE A 318 13.48 7.95 10.94
CA PHE A 318 14.02 8.81 11.99
C PHE A 318 12.98 9.82 12.52
N GLN A 319 12.21 10.44 11.63
CA GLN A 319 11.17 11.39 12.03
C GLN A 319 9.96 10.66 12.61
N TRP A 320 9.57 9.53 11.99
CA TRP A 320 8.44 8.73 12.42
C TRP A 320 8.61 8.22 13.86
N ILE A 321 9.72 7.57 14.19
CA ILE A 321 9.95 7.04 15.54
C ILE A 321 10.17 8.13 16.60
N ARG A 322 10.30 9.40 16.21
CA ARG A 322 10.40 10.52 17.16
C ARG A 322 9.04 11.17 17.44
N GLY A 323 7.95 10.65 16.87
CA GLY A 323 6.62 11.21 17.05
C GLY A 323 6.39 12.51 16.29
N ASN A 324 7.18 12.79 15.26
CA ASN A 324 6.94 13.95 14.40
C ASN A 324 5.55 13.84 13.76
N SER A 325 4.82 14.96 13.73
CA SER A 325 3.56 15.09 13.00
C SER A 325 3.77 14.90 11.49
N LEU A 326 2.68 14.61 10.77
CA LEU A 326 2.74 14.46 9.31
C LEU A 326 3.31 15.71 8.62
N GLN A 327 2.91 16.89 9.08
CA GLN A 327 3.43 18.17 8.56
C GLN A 327 4.96 18.26 8.74
N GLU A 328 5.48 17.93 9.92
CA GLU A 328 6.92 17.95 10.18
C GLU A 328 7.67 16.93 9.32
N ILE A 329 7.12 15.71 9.16
CA ILE A 329 7.72 14.68 8.30
C ILE A 329 7.77 15.18 6.85
N ILE A 330 6.69 15.76 6.35
CA ILE A 330 6.63 16.36 5.01
C ILE A 330 7.69 17.46 4.86
N SER A 331 7.82 18.36 5.83
CA SER A 331 8.87 19.39 5.81
C SER A 331 10.28 18.80 5.75
N GLY A 332 10.56 17.72 6.51
CA GLY A 332 11.83 17.01 6.44
C GLY A 332 12.07 16.33 5.08
N VAL A 333 11.03 15.78 4.45
CA VAL A 333 11.13 15.21 3.11
C VAL A 333 11.34 16.28 2.04
N ILE A 334 10.68 17.44 2.14
CA ILE A 334 10.92 18.60 1.26
C ILE A 334 12.40 19.01 1.33
N ALA A 335 12.95 19.12 2.54
CA ALA A 335 14.37 19.42 2.74
C ALA A 335 15.28 18.34 2.12
N TYR A 336 14.94 17.06 2.31
CA TYR A 336 15.68 15.93 1.72
C TYR A 336 15.63 15.91 0.19
N LYS A 337 14.51 16.33 -0.42
CA LYS A 337 14.28 16.34 -1.87
C LYS A 337 14.75 17.61 -2.56
N LYS A 338 15.25 18.61 -1.82
CA LYS A 338 15.86 19.82 -2.40
C LYS A 338 16.95 19.42 -3.40
N ASN A 339 16.87 19.95 -4.62
CA ASN A 339 17.76 19.65 -5.75
C ASN A 339 17.76 18.18 -6.22
N LYS A 340 16.76 17.38 -5.84
CA LYS A 340 16.58 16.01 -6.34
C LYS A 340 15.38 15.95 -7.29
N SER A 341 15.35 14.92 -8.12
CA SER A 341 14.20 14.68 -8.99
C SER A 341 13.07 13.94 -8.28
N ILE A 342 11.84 14.24 -8.70
CA ILE A 342 10.63 13.49 -8.37
C ILE A 342 9.98 12.98 -9.67
N TYR A 343 9.05 12.03 -9.55
CA TYR A 343 8.34 11.48 -10.70
C TYR A 343 6.89 11.95 -10.78
N ILE A 344 6.55 12.68 -11.83
CA ILE A 344 5.18 13.11 -12.15
C ILE A 344 4.80 12.53 -13.50
N LYS A 345 3.66 11.84 -13.62
CA LYS A 345 3.25 11.14 -14.87
C LYS A 345 4.30 10.16 -15.44
N ASN A 346 5.11 9.54 -14.58
CA ASN A 346 6.28 8.73 -14.94
C ASN A 346 7.44 9.51 -15.62
N THR A 347 7.40 10.84 -15.58
CA THR A 347 8.48 11.71 -16.03
C THR A 347 9.27 12.18 -14.82
N SER A 348 10.59 12.09 -14.90
CA SER A 348 11.50 12.64 -13.88
C SER A 348 11.61 14.15 -14.07
N VAL A 349 11.30 14.92 -13.04
CA VAL A 349 11.38 16.39 -13.03
C VAL A 349 12.14 16.85 -11.80
N LEU A 350 12.86 17.97 -11.89
CA LEU A 350 13.50 18.57 -10.72
C LEU A 350 12.42 19.04 -9.74
N PHE A 351 12.57 18.69 -8.46
CA PHE A 351 11.61 19.09 -7.44
C PHE A 351 11.64 20.60 -7.22
N ASP A 352 10.45 21.18 -7.09
CA ASP A 352 10.21 22.59 -6.81
C ASP A 352 9.12 22.67 -5.74
N SER A 353 9.44 23.17 -4.55
CA SER A 353 8.52 23.28 -3.41
C SER A 353 7.44 24.33 -3.63
N GLU A 354 7.68 25.31 -4.51
CA GLU A 354 6.73 26.39 -4.82
C GLU A 354 5.70 25.96 -5.85
N ASN A 355 5.91 24.84 -6.54
CA ASN A 355 4.97 24.28 -7.48
C ASN A 355 3.96 23.35 -6.76
N PRO A 356 2.65 23.71 -6.67
CA PRO A 356 1.67 22.92 -5.93
C PRO A 356 1.51 21.49 -6.44
N ALA A 357 1.71 21.25 -7.74
CA ALA A 357 1.63 19.91 -8.31
C ALA A 357 2.84 19.04 -7.92
N HIS A 358 4.04 19.64 -7.88
CA HIS A 358 5.24 18.95 -7.40
C HIS A 358 5.13 18.61 -5.92
N LEU A 359 4.70 19.59 -5.11
CA LEU A 359 4.48 19.39 -3.69
C LEU A 359 3.41 18.32 -3.42
N THR A 360 2.26 18.40 -4.08
CA THR A 360 1.17 17.42 -3.91
C THR A 360 1.62 16.01 -4.31
N ALA A 361 2.38 15.89 -5.39
CA ALA A 361 2.98 14.60 -5.78
C ALA A 361 3.93 14.07 -4.70
N LEU A 362 4.79 14.94 -4.14
CA LEU A 362 5.73 14.56 -3.08
C LEU A 362 5.01 14.15 -1.79
N VAL A 363 4.00 14.92 -1.37
CA VAL A 363 3.17 14.65 -0.19
C VAL A 363 2.49 13.29 -0.32
N ASN A 364 1.80 13.04 -1.43
CA ASN A 364 1.12 11.76 -1.67
C ASN A 364 2.10 10.58 -1.73
N GLU A 365 3.31 10.78 -2.29
CA GLU A 365 4.37 9.77 -2.27
C GLU A 365 4.91 9.53 -0.85
N THR A 366 5.08 10.60 -0.06
CA THR A 366 5.53 10.53 1.33
C THR A 366 4.55 9.76 2.20
N ILE A 367 3.26 10.07 2.14
CA ILE A 367 2.21 9.38 2.90
C ILE A 367 2.17 7.90 2.52
N LYS A 368 2.18 7.62 1.20
CA LYS A 368 2.27 6.25 0.72
C LYS A 368 3.48 5.53 1.28
N ASP A 369 4.64 6.19 1.29
CA ASP A 369 5.88 5.55 1.75
C ASP A 369 5.90 5.34 3.27
N ILE A 370 5.30 6.24 4.05
CA ILE A 370 5.09 6.04 5.49
C ILE A 370 4.23 4.80 5.73
N GLU A 371 3.08 4.69 5.08
CA GLU A 371 2.16 3.55 5.30
C GLU A 371 2.74 2.23 4.77
N LEU A 372 3.20 2.22 3.51
CA LEU A 372 3.62 0.98 2.83
C LEU A 372 5.06 0.59 3.15
N ARG A 373 6.00 1.54 3.14
CA ARG A 373 7.43 1.22 3.33
C ARG A 373 7.77 1.11 4.80
N VAL A 374 7.47 2.15 5.57
CA VAL A 374 7.84 2.22 6.98
C VAL A 374 6.91 1.34 7.81
N GLY A 375 5.61 1.65 7.81
CA GLY A 375 4.60 1.02 8.66
C GLY A 375 4.30 -0.45 8.34
N TYR A 376 4.56 -0.90 7.11
CA TYR A 376 4.31 -2.29 6.72
C TYR A 376 5.59 -3.07 6.37
N GLN A 377 6.31 -2.70 5.30
CA GLN A 377 7.42 -3.53 4.82
C GLN A 377 8.63 -3.55 5.78
N LEU A 378 9.14 -2.37 6.17
CA LEU A 378 10.25 -2.25 7.10
C LEU A 378 9.86 -2.77 8.48
N GLN A 379 8.66 -2.46 8.95
CA GLN A 379 8.13 -2.99 10.21
C GLN A 379 8.20 -4.53 10.22
N ASN A 380 7.72 -5.21 9.16
CA ASN A 380 7.75 -6.66 9.08
C ASN A 380 9.19 -7.23 9.13
N TYR A 381 10.11 -6.66 8.35
CA TYR A 381 11.53 -7.10 8.35
C TYR A 381 12.20 -6.87 9.71
N ILE A 382 11.96 -5.70 10.32
CA ILE A 382 12.54 -5.34 11.62
C ILE A 382 11.90 -6.17 12.75
N SER A 383 10.61 -6.49 12.67
CA SER A 383 9.92 -7.35 13.62
C SER A 383 10.51 -8.76 13.60
N HIS A 384 10.60 -9.37 12.42
CA HIS A 384 11.26 -10.67 12.26
C HIS A 384 12.73 -10.61 12.70
N TYR A 385 13.45 -9.52 12.41
CA TYR A 385 14.83 -9.33 12.85
C TYR A 385 14.94 -9.36 14.37
N CYS A 386 14.09 -8.62 15.08
CA CYS A 386 14.06 -8.61 16.54
C CYS A 386 13.68 -9.99 17.12
N GLN A 387 12.75 -10.73 16.49
CA GLN A 387 12.42 -12.10 16.89
C GLN A 387 13.62 -13.05 16.75
N LEU A 388 14.36 -12.96 15.65
CA LEU A 388 15.57 -13.75 15.44
C LEU A 388 16.68 -13.37 16.43
N LEU A 389 16.87 -12.08 16.73
CA LEU A 389 17.82 -11.63 17.75
C LEU A 389 17.48 -12.20 19.13
N ASN A 390 16.20 -12.13 19.54
CA ASN A 390 15.73 -12.71 20.79
C ASN A 390 16.01 -14.21 20.87
N TYR A 391 15.72 -14.93 19.79
CA TYR A 391 15.93 -16.37 19.73
C TYR A 391 17.41 -16.76 19.79
N VAL A 392 18.28 -16.06 19.06
CA VAL A 392 19.71 -16.40 18.94
C VAL A 392 20.53 -15.90 20.13
N LEU A 393 20.24 -14.72 20.65
CA LEU A 393 21.11 -14.04 21.62
C LEU A 393 20.80 -14.35 23.09
N GLN A 394 19.65 -14.96 23.40
CA GLN A 394 19.21 -15.39 24.75
C GLN A 394 19.54 -14.38 25.89
N GLY A 395 19.50 -13.08 25.59
CA GLY A 395 20.00 -11.99 26.44
C GLY A 395 19.30 -10.67 26.12
N ASN A 396 19.97 -9.52 26.24
CA ASN A 396 19.43 -8.22 25.86
C ASN A 396 19.69 -7.93 24.36
N PRO A 397 18.69 -8.07 23.47
CA PRO A 397 18.84 -7.89 22.02
C PRO A 397 19.04 -6.43 21.60
N GLY A 398 18.94 -5.48 22.53
CA GLY A 398 18.81 -4.05 22.24
C GLY A 398 17.35 -3.61 22.19
N ALA A 399 17.11 -2.44 21.61
CA ALA A 399 15.77 -1.89 21.43
C ALA A 399 14.98 -2.66 20.37
N ASN A 400 13.66 -2.74 20.57
CA ASN A 400 12.76 -3.30 19.57
C ASN A 400 12.24 -2.19 18.64
N TRP A 401 12.96 -1.92 17.54
CA TRP A 401 12.53 -0.88 16.59
C TRP A 401 11.21 -1.21 15.88
N SER A 402 10.77 -2.48 15.83
CA SER A 402 9.47 -2.81 15.22
C SER A 402 8.32 -2.19 16.01
N GLN A 403 8.50 -2.21 17.32
CA GLN A 403 7.67 -1.54 18.30
C GLN A 403 7.72 -0.03 18.03
N PHE A 404 8.92 0.57 17.91
CA PHE A 404 9.08 2.03 17.65
C PHE A 404 8.30 2.50 16.42
N ILE A 405 8.29 1.65 15.38
CA ILE A 405 7.55 1.90 14.14
C ILE A 405 6.04 1.77 14.36
N GLU A 406 5.59 0.74 15.08
CA GLU A 406 4.16 0.50 15.32
C GLU A 406 3.48 1.69 16.03
N PHE A 407 4.15 2.28 17.02
CA PHE A 407 3.59 3.42 17.76
C PHE A 407 4.00 4.79 17.20
N GLY A 408 4.92 4.84 16.23
CA GLY A 408 5.48 6.11 15.74
C GLY A 408 6.15 6.92 16.85
N SER A 409 6.81 6.24 17.79
CA SER A 409 7.47 6.87 18.94
C SER A 409 8.53 5.94 19.50
N ASN A 410 9.59 6.48 20.09
CA ASN A 410 10.60 5.77 20.86
C ASN A 410 10.57 6.16 22.35
N GLU A 411 9.53 6.86 22.79
CA GLU A 411 9.36 7.34 24.16
C GLU A 411 8.71 6.27 25.07
N PRO A 412 9.38 5.80 26.14
CA PRO A 412 8.94 4.70 27.01
C PRO A 412 7.53 4.84 27.61
N VAL A 413 6.98 6.04 27.70
CA VAL A 413 5.63 6.30 28.25
C VAL A 413 4.51 5.82 27.33
N VAL A 414 4.71 5.89 26.01
CA VAL A 414 3.68 5.50 25.01
C VAL A 414 3.41 3.99 25.02
N TRP A 415 4.37 3.19 25.50
CA TRP A 415 4.35 1.73 25.55
C TRP A 415 3.54 1.16 26.72
N HIS A 416 3.49 1.88 27.84
CA HIS A 416 2.94 1.37 29.10
C HIS A 416 1.42 1.62 29.23
N GLY A 417 0.82 2.45 28.38
CA GLY A 417 -0.62 2.73 28.38
C GLY A 417 -1.52 1.61 27.85
N PHE A 418 -0.94 0.49 27.39
CA PHE A 418 -1.67 -0.64 26.81
C PHE A 418 -1.39 -1.99 27.50
N VAL A 419 -0.70 -1.99 28.64
CA VAL A 419 -0.36 -3.21 29.42
C VAL A 419 -0.96 -3.17 30.84
N GLU A 420 -1.97 -2.31 31.09
CA GLU A 420 -2.78 -2.38 32.31
C GLU A 420 -4.16 -3.00 32.07
#